data_AF-A0A8H5XSQ5-F1
#
_entry.id   AF-A0A8H5XSQ5-F1
#
_cell.length_a   1.000
_cell.length_b   1.000
_cell.length_c   1.000
_cell.angle_alpha   90.00
_cell.angle_beta   90.00
_cell.angle_gamma   90.00
#
_symmetry.space_group_name_H-M   'P 1'
#
loop_
_entity.id
_entity.type
_entity.pdbx_description
1 polymer ?
#
loop_
_entity_poly.entity_id
_entity_poly.type
_entity_poly.pdbx_seq_one_letter_code
_entity_poly.pdbx_strand_id
1 'polypeptide(L)'
;MQASNRLRTALLEGKKAFGAWQMLPGANVSRVLARSGVDWVLVDCEHGNLDDGAMHDAVPAIAALGVSPIVRLPDMQGWMVKRALDSGAHGIVVPLLRTPEEARQLVQSAKFPPLGRRGFGSPIAPERFHPEPSFSEYLQQANDSLLTIVQIETKEALESIDEIAAVDGIDVLFIGPFDLGNALGHPIIEGVMATELKDAIAKILAAGQRAGKKTGVYCTGGEQAKIYADQGFDMMNVGCGKEFTDPDEKCEYHPGPPIFHEGQKGWKCCKPRVLTFDEFMDIPPCTTGTHSTTDKPPQLEEKPQQDDAALAQKIDALNAATPSRAPIPTAQHAPTPPPPAPESEDDDPSLEIADGVGCKRRACGATYKKGSSRDDEECVHHPGVPIFHEGSKGYSCCKRRVLEFDQFMKIEGCKTKNRHLFVGSGKKDGANSEEVVSNVRHDFYQTPVNVIASFFLKKIDKSTAKIELQPKQLNLDLTTTDSPPKRYTAQVPLYASIDPEKSSFRVLGTKLEFVLAKSDGTSWPVLRGDEALTGEILQVGRAGRA
;
A
#
# COMPACT_ATOMS: atom_id res chain seq x y z
N MET A 1 3.93 -15.70 -24.27
CA MET A 1 4.60 -14.51 -23.70
C MET A 1 4.81 -13.37 -24.68
N GLN A 2 5.36 -13.62 -25.89
CA GLN A 2 5.76 -12.55 -26.82
C GLN A 2 4.64 -11.54 -27.14
N ALA A 3 3.41 -12.02 -27.38
CA ALA A 3 2.25 -11.16 -27.66
C ALA A 3 1.81 -10.29 -26.47
N SER A 4 2.13 -10.68 -25.23
CA SER A 4 1.80 -9.89 -24.03
C SER A 4 2.75 -8.70 -23.86
N ASN A 5 3.99 -8.80 -24.38
CA ASN A 5 4.92 -7.68 -24.40
C ASN A 5 4.58 -6.72 -25.55
N ARG A 6 3.64 -5.80 -25.28
CA ARG A 6 3.16 -4.78 -26.21
C ARG A 6 4.30 -3.93 -26.78
N LEU A 7 5.22 -3.45 -25.93
CA LEU A 7 6.38 -2.69 -26.37
C LEU A 7 7.23 -3.49 -27.37
N ARG A 8 7.62 -4.72 -27.02
CA ARG A 8 8.40 -5.58 -27.93
C ARG A 8 7.71 -5.77 -29.28
N THR A 9 6.40 -6.04 -29.24
CA THR A 9 5.60 -6.24 -30.45
C THR A 9 5.63 -4.99 -31.33
N ALA A 10 5.38 -3.80 -30.75
CA ALA A 10 5.45 -2.53 -31.48
C ALA A 10 6.83 -2.31 -32.10
N LEU A 11 7.91 -2.55 -31.35
CA LEU A 11 9.28 -2.37 -31.83
C LEU A 11 9.62 -3.31 -33.00
N LEU A 12 9.21 -4.59 -32.94
CA LEU A 12 9.44 -5.56 -34.01
C LEU A 12 8.64 -5.25 -35.27
N GLU A 13 7.42 -4.72 -35.12
CA GLU A 13 6.60 -4.26 -36.24
C GLU A 13 7.08 -2.92 -36.84
N GLY A 14 8.13 -2.31 -36.28
CA GLY A 14 8.63 -1.01 -36.71
C GLY A 14 7.72 0.16 -36.35
N LYS A 15 6.76 -0.06 -35.44
CA LYS A 15 5.89 1.00 -34.91
C LYS A 15 6.64 1.83 -33.87
N LYS A 16 6.30 3.12 -33.81
CA LYS A 16 6.78 4.02 -32.77
C LYS A 16 6.02 3.75 -31.49
N ALA A 17 6.74 3.51 -30.39
CA ALA A 17 6.18 3.14 -29.11
C ALA A 17 6.26 4.30 -28.12
N PHE A 18 5.11 4.74 -27.63
CA PHE A 18 5.00 5.88 -26.72
C PHE A 18 4.71 5.39 -25.29
N GLY A 19 5.44 5.90 -24.31
CA GLY A 19 5.34 5.44 -22.92
C GLY A 19 5.10 6.53 -21.89
N ALA A 20 4.79 6.16 -20.65
CA ALA A 20 4.74 7.09 -19.53
C ALA A 20 5.83 6.78 -18.50
N TRP A 21 6.34 7.81 -17.82
CA TRP A 21 7.33 7.68 -16.75
C TRP A 21 6.66 7.77 -15.38
N GLN A 22 6.75 6.70 -14.58
CA GLN A 22 6.15 6.64 -13.24
C GLN A 22 7.23 6.81 -12.18
N MET A 23 7.18 7.96 -11.48
CA MET A 23 8.09 8.28 -10.36
C MET A 23 7.43 8.19 -8.99
N LEU A 24 6.10 8.04 -8.94
CA LEU A 24 5.33 7.97 -7.70
C LEU A 24 4.80 6.53 -7.48
N PRO A 25 4.81 6.04 -6.22
CA PRO A 25 4.30 4.72 -5.92
C PRO A 25 2.76 4.68 -5.97
N GLY A 26 2.21 3.47 -6.13
CA GLY A 26 0.78 3.20 -5.99
C GLY A 26 0.14 2.58 -7.24
N ALA A 27 -0.52 1.44 -7.07
CA ALA A 27 -1.17 0.69 -8.15
C ALA A 27 -2.25 1.51 -8.89
N ASN A 28 -2.91 2.46 -8.23
CA ASN A 28 -3.89 3.33 -8.90
C ASN A 28 -3.20 4.33 -9.85
N VAL A 29 -2.03 4.85 -9.49
CA VAL A 29 -1.22 5.70 -10.38
C VAL A 29 -0.83 4.88 -11.61
N SER A 30 -0.31 3.67 -11.39
CA SER A 30 0.05 2.73 -12.46
C SER A 30 -1.11 2.44 -13.42
N ARG A 31 -2.32 2.19 -12.90
CA ARG A 31 -3.52 1.95 -13.72
C ARG A 31 -3.97 3.19 -14.50
N VAL A 32 -3.88 4.37 -13.90
CA VAL A 32 -4.22 5.64 -14.59
C VAL A 32 -3.26 5.86 -15.75
N LEU A 33 -1.95 5.68 -15.54
CA LEU A 33 -0.96 5.80 -16.61
C LEU A 33 -1.19 4.76 -17.71
N ALA A 34 -1.39 3.49 -17.38
CA ALA A 34 -1.64 2.44 -18.36
C ALA A 34 -2.92 2.66 -19.18
N ARG A 35 -3.96 3.30 -18.62
CA ARG A 35 -5.20 3.64 -19.34
C ARG A 35 -5.09 4.86 -20.26
N SER A 36 -3.96 5.57 -20.24
CA SER A 36 -3.75 6.75 -21.10
C SER A 36 -3.53 6.42 -22.58
N GLY A 37 -3.44 5.13 -22.94
CA GLY A 37 -3.25 4.67 -24.32
C GLY A 37 -1.80 4.35 -24.69
N VAL A 38 -0.86 4.60 -23.78
CA VAL A 38 0.58 4.30 -23.94
C VAL A 38 0.85 2.80 -24.15
N ASP A 39 1.96 2.51 -24.82
CA ASP A 39 2.45 1.15 -25.10
C ASP A 39 3.23 0.55 -23.94
N TRP A 40 3.85 1.41 -23.13
CA TRP A 40 4.63 1.03 -21.96
C TRP A 40 4.54 2.06 -20.84
N VAL A 41 4.76 1.60 -19.61
CA VAL A 41 4.96 2.47 -18.45
C VAL A 41 6.28 2.07 -17.81
N LEU A 42 7.17 3.04 -17.64
CA LEU A 42 8.43 2.83 -16.94
C LEU A 42 8.28 3.12 -15.46
N VAL A 43 8.50 2.09 -14.66
CA VAL A 43 8.54 2.07 -13.20
C VAL A 43 9.96 2.47 -12.80
N ASP A 44 10.10 3.68 -12.25
CA ASP A 44 11.41 4.28 -12.03
C ASP A 44 11.91 4.01 -10.61
N CYS A 45 12.80 3.04 -10.45
CA CYS A 45 13.43 2.73 -9.16
C CYS A 45 14.76 3.48 -8.94
N GLU A 46 15.21 4.31 -9.90
CA GLU A 46 16.47 5.07 -9.77
C GLU A 46 16.23 6.46 -9.17
N HIS A 47 15.33 7.23 -9.78
CA HIS A 47 14.99 8.58 -9.34
C HIS A 47 13.57 8.71 -8.82
N GLY A 48 12.72 7.69 -9.05
CA GLY A 48 11.38 7.64 -8.50
C GLY A 48 11.38 7.21 -7.04
N ASN A 49 10.30 7.53 -6.33
CA ASN A 49 10.07 7.07 -4.97
C ASN A 49 9.44 5.66 -4.98
N LEU A 50 10.08 4.73 -5.68
CA LEU A 50 9.63 3.34 -5.81
C LEU A 50 10.74 2.39 -5.34
N ASP A 51 10.55 1.85 -4.16
CA ASP A 51 11.35 0.72 -3.66
C ASP A 51 10.93 -0.60 -4.33
N ASP A 52 11.61 -1.67 -3.95
CA ASP A 52 11.36 -3.02 -4.48
C ASP A 52 9.91 -3.50 -4.22
N GLY A 53 9.29 -3.11 -3.11
CA GLY A 53 7.89 -3.44 -2.82
C GLY A 53 6.92 -2.68 -3.73
N ALA A 54 7.10 -1.36 -3.85
CA ALA A 54 6.29 -0.52 -4.73
C ALA A 54 6.43 -0.91 -6.21
N MET A 55 7.62 -1.34 -6.65
CA MET A 55 7.85 -1.92 -7.97
C MET A 55 7.01 -3.19 -8.16
N HIS A 56 7.05 -4.11 -7.18
CA HIS A 56 6.26 -5.34 -7.19
C HIS A 56 4.75 -5.10 -7.16
N ASP A 57 4.27 -3.94 -6.71
CA ASP A 57 2.86 -3.54 -6.81
C ASP A 57 2.52 -2.90 -8.17
N ALA A 58 3.43 -2.08 -8.72
CA ALA A 58 3.22 -1.35 -9.96
C ALA A 58 3.21 -2.28 -11.20
N VAL A 59 4.17 -3.20 -11.28
CA VAL A 59 4.35 -4.11 -12.42
C VAL A 59 3.08 -4.94 -12.72
N PRO A 60 2.47 -5.64 -11.73
CA PRO A 60 1.17 -6.29 -11.87
C PRO A 60 0.07 -5.38 -12.42
N ALA A 61 -0.01 -4.16 -11.88
CA ALA A 61 -1.11 -3.25 -12.16
C ALA A 61 -1.07 -2.73 -13.61
N ILE A 62 0.14 -2.56 -14.15
CA ILE A 62 0.38 -2.16 -15.55
C ILE A 62 0.11 -3.35 -16.48
N ALA A 63 0.71 -4.52 -16.19
CA ALA A 63 0.58 -5.72 -17.03
C ALA A 63 -0.87 -6.17 -17.18
N ALA A 64 -1.66 -6.10 -16.10
CA ALA A 64 -3.08 -6.47 -16.11
C ALA A 64 -3.95 -5.62 -17.04
N LEU A 65 -3.43 -4.47 -17.53
CA LEU A 65 -4.11 -3.61 -18.49
C LEU A 65 -3.57 -3.76 -19.92
N GLY A 66 -2.73 -4.77 -20.18
CA GLY A 66 -2.17 -5.05 -21.50
C GLY A 66 -1.12 -4.03 -21.97
N VAL A 67 -0.56 -3.26 -21.04
CA VAL A 67 0.53 -2.31 -21.28
C VAL A 67 1.83 -2.93 -20.77
N SER A 68 2.97 -2.65 -21.40
CA SER A 68 4.25 -3.23 -20.95
C SER A 68 4.82 -2.49 -19.71
N PRO A 69 4.93 -3.13 -18.54
CA PRO A 69 5.73 -2.60 -17.44
C PRO A 69 7.22 -2.74 -17.76
N ILE A 70 7.93 -1.63 -17.77
CA ILE A 70 9.39 -1.57 -17.91
C ILE A 70 9.95 -1.07 -16.58
N VAL A 71 10.99 -1.69 -16.04
CA VAL A 71 11.59 -1.24 -14.78
C VAL A 71 12.93 -0.58 -15.05
N ARG A 72 13.12 0.67 -14.63
CA ARG A 72 14.45 1.27 -14.56
C ARG A 72 15.10 0.92 -13.24
N LEU A 73 16.26 0.26 -13.29
CA LEU A 73 16.98 -0.19 -12.10
C LEU A 73 17.71 0.99 -11.43
N PRO A 74 17.96 0.95 -10.10
CA PRO A 74 18.79 1.95 -9.44
C PRO A 74 20.28 1.86 -9.83
N ASP A 75 20.76 0.67 -10.15
CA ASP A 75 22.14 0.38 -10.56
C ASP A 75 22.23 -1.00 -11.24
N MET A 76 23.35 -1.30 -11.92
CA MET A 76 23.60 -2.57 -12.58
C MET A 76 24.12 -3.64 -11.60
N GLN A 77 23.23 -4.10 -10.71
CA GLN A 77 23.51 -5.24 -9.84
C GLN A 77 22.69 -6.45 -10.28
N GLY A 78 23.34 -7.62 -10.42
CA GLY A 78 22.68 -8.83 -10.93
C GLY A 78 21.45 -9.27 -10.11
N TRP A 79 21.43 -8.98 -8.81
CA TRP A 79 20.27 -9.26 -7.96
C TRP A 79 19.11 -8.28 -8.21
N MET A 80 19.38 -7.00 -8.55
CA MET A 80 18.35 -6.02 -8.91
C MET A 80 17.71 -6.38 -10.25
N VAL A 81 18.53 -6.75 -11.25
CA VAL A 81 18.08 -7.29 -12.54
C VAL A 81 17.13 -8.47 -12.31
N LYS A 82 17.53 -9.41 -11.45
CA LYS A 82 16.72 -10.56 -11.10
C LYS A 82 15.39 -10.15 -10.46
N ARG A 83 15.40 -9.30 -9.43
CA ARG A 83 14.19 -8.83 -8.73
C ARG A 83 13.20 -8.17 -9.70
N ALA A 84 13.67 -7.25 -10.54
CA ALA A 84 12.83 -6.57 -11.51
C ALA A 84 12.18 -7.54 -12.49
N LEU A 85 12.94 -8.47 -13.06
CA LEU A 85 12.37 -9.45 -14.00
C LEU A 85 11.51 -10.53 -13.29
N ASP A 86 11.77 -10.82 -12.02
CA ASP A 86 11.00 -11.76 -11.18
C ASP A 86 9.66 -11.18 -10.72
N SER A 87 9.51 -9.85 -10.74
CA SER A 87 8.20 -9.18 -10.62
C SER A 87 7.30 -9.39 -11.85
N GLY A 88 7.88 -9.89 -12.96
CA GLY A 88 7.22 -10.08 -14.25
C GLY A 88 7.26 -8.84 -15.15
N ALA A 89 8.23 -7.94 -14.94
CA ALA A 89 8.50 -6.86 -15.87
C ALA A 89 8.73 -7.37 -17.30
N HIS A 90 8.23 -6.65 -18.30
CA HIS A 90 8.40 -6.98 -19.71
C HIS A 90 9.77 -6.55 -20.27
N GLY A 91 10.49 -5.74 -19.50
CA GLY A 91 11.86 -5.36 -19.79
C GLY A 91 12.45 -4.52 -18.67
N ILE A 92 13.76 -4.29 -18.76
CA ILE A 92 14.52 -3.48 -17.81
C ILE A 92 15.30 -2.41 -18.55
N VAL A 93 15.46 -1.24 -17.92
CA VAL A 93 16.38 -0.17 -18.30
C VAL A 93 17.48 -0.09 -17.25
N VAL A 94 18.73 -0.13 -17.69
CA VAL A 94 19.89 -0.03 -16.81
C VAL A 94 20.59 1.31 -17.01
N PRO A 95 20.65 2.16 -15.97
CA PRO A 95 21.29 3.47 -16.04
C PRO A 95 22.81 3.37 -15.95
N LEU A 96 23.48 4.49 -16.20
CA LEU A 96 24.91 4.71 -15.95
C LEU A 96 25.85 3.65 -16.54
N LEU A 97 25.44 3.02 -17.66
CA LEU A 97 26.31 2.12 -18.41
C LEU A 97 27.51 2.91 -18.96
N ARG A 98 28.72 2.36 -18.88
CA ARG A 98 29.97 2.98 -19.32
C ARG A 98 30.70 2.19 -20.39
N THR A 99 30.65 0.86 -20.33
CA THR A 99 31.51 0.01 -21.18
C THR A 99 30.75 -1.11 -21.90
N PRO A 100 31.29 -1.62 -23.02
CA PRO A 100 30.75 -2.82 -23.68
C PRO A 100 30.75 -4.05 -22.77
N GLU A 101 31.69 -4.13 -21.83
CA GLU A 101 31.77 -5.26 -20.89
C GLU A 101 30.63 -5.23 -19.87
N GLU A 102 30.28 -4.05 -19.36
CA GLU A 102 29.07 -3.88 -18.54
C GLU A 102 27.82 -4.30 -19.34
N ALA A 103 27.72 -3.96 -20.63
CA ALA A 103 26.58 -4.39 -21.45
C ALA A 103 26.50 -5.93 -21.55
N ARG A 104 27.64 -6.63 -21.72
CA ARG A 104 27.68 -8.11 -21.70
C ARG A 104 27.30 -8.68 -20.34
N GLN A 105 27.76 -8.07 -19.24
CA GLN A 105 27.41 -8.48 -17.88
C GLN A 105 25.93 -8.30 -17.58
N LEU A 106 25.30 -7.26 -18.12
CA LEU A 106 23.85 -7.07 -18.06
C LEU A 106 23.13 -8.22 -18.77
N VAL A 107 23.52 -8.54 -20.01
CA VAL A 107 22.92 -9.67 -20.76
C VAL A 107 23.05 -10.98 -19.98
N GLN A 108 24.24 -11.24 -19.41
CA GLN A 108 24.46 -12.39 -18.54
C GLN A 108 23.51 -12.41 -17.33
N SER A 109 23.19 -11.26 -16.75
CA SER A 109 22.31 -11.16 -15.59
C SER A 109 20.82 -11.25 -15.96
N ALA A 110 20.44 -10.79 -17.15
CA ALA A 110 19.05 -10.71 -17.61
C ALA A 110 18.54 -11.99 -18.27
N LYS A 111 19.42 -12.76 -18.92
CA LYS A 111 19.04 -13.95 -19.71
C LYS A 111 19.29 -15.25 -18.94
N PHE A 112 18.42 -16.24 -19.15
CA PHE A 112 18.60 -17.61 -18.67
C PHE A 112 19.67 -18.37 -19.49
N PRO A 113 20.27 -19.44 -18.94
CA PRO A 113 21.17 -20.32 -19.69
C PRO A 113 20.52 -20.84 -20.99
N PRO A 114 21.29 -20.98 -22.10
CA PRO A 114 22.74 -20.80 -22.20
C PRO A 114 23.19 -19.34 -22.48
N LEU A 115 22.27 -18.42 -22.73
CA LEU A 115 22.60 -17.03 -23.11
C LEU A 115 23.11 -16.19 -21.94
N GLY A 116 22.70 -16.54 -20.71
CA GLY A 116 23.16 -15.90 -19.49
C GLY A 116 23.15 -16.84 -18.30
N ARG A 117 23.10 -16.24 -17.11
CA ARG A 117 23.18 -16.91 -15.80
C ARG A 117 22.06 -16.48 -14.85
N ARG A 118 20.97 -15.91 -15.36
CA ARG A 118 19.80 -15.53 -14.54
C ARG A 118 19.29 -16.77 -13.79
N GLY A 119 19.09 -16.62 -12.47
CA GLY A 119 18.48 -17.68 -11.66
C GLY A 119 16.97 -17.76 -11.89
N PHE A 120 16.44 -18.97 -12.08
CA PHE A 120 15.01 -19.24 -12.26
C PHE A 120 14.35 -19.61 -10.92
N GLY A 121 13.09 -19.19 -10.70
CA GLY A 121 12.33 -19.62 -9.52
C GLY A 121 11.20 -18.72 -9.03
N SER A 122 10.99 -17.52 -9.58
CA SER A 122 9.84 -16.69 -9.20
C SER A 122 8.53 -17.31 -9.70
N PRO A 123 7.56 -17.59 -8.81
CA PRO A 123 6.25 -18.08 -9.23
C PRO A 123 5.34 -16.99 -9.79
N ILE A 124 5.70 -15.72 -9.62
CA ILE A 124 4.81 -14.57 -9.89
C ILE A 124 5.04 -14.00 -11.29
N ALA A 125 6.26 -14.14 -11.83
CA ALA A 125 6.60 -13.57 -13.13
C ALA A 125 5.71 -14.10 -14.29
N PRO A 126 5.38 -15.41 -14.38
CA PRO A 126 4.50 -15.94 -15.43
C PRO A 126 3.11 -15.30 -15.43
N GLU A 127 2.54 -15.00 -14.26
CA GLU A 127 1.19 -14.43 -14.10
C GLU A 127 1.02 -13.06 -14.78
N ARG A 128 2.12 -12.39 -15.15
CA ARG A 128 2.09 -11.09 -15.84
C ARG A 128 1.93 -11.20 -17.35
N PHE A 129 1.91 -12.42 -17.89
CA PHE A 129 1.76 -12.69 -19.31
C PHE A 129 0.40 -13.33 -19.58
N HIS A 130 -0.21 -13.01 -20.72
CA HIS A 130 -1.52 -13.51 -21.12
C HIS A 130 -1.50 -14.10 -22.54
N PRO A 131 -1.95 -15.37 -22.73
CA PRO A 131 -2.30 -16.33 -21.68
C PRO A 131 -1.10 -16.63 -20.76
N GLU A 132 -1.38 -17.02 -19.51
CA GLU A 132 -0.35 -17.34 -18.53
C GLU A 132 0.45 -18.56 -19.00
N PRO A 133 1.78 -18.44 -19.20
CA PRO A 133 2.62 -19.57 -19.58
C PRO A 133 2.88 -20.46 -18.37
N SER A 134 3.04 -21.76 -18.59
CA SER A 134 3.64 -22.64 -17.59
C SER A 134 5.08 -22.21 -17.26
N PHE A 135 5.61 -22.67 -16.12
CA PHE A 135 7.02 -22.42 -15.76
C PHE A 135 8.01 -22.84 -16.84
N SER A 136 7.78 -23.99 -17.48
CA SER A 136 8.64 -24.49 -18.56
C SER A 136 8.56 -23.61 -19.80
N GLU A 137 7.35 -23.19 -20.20
CA GLU A 137 7.18 -22.26 -21.31
C GLU A 137 7.80 -20.90 -21.01
N TYR A 138 7.66 -20.40 -19.77
CA TYR A 138 8.31 -19.16 -19.36
C TYR A 138 9.82 -19.25 -19.49
N LEU A 139 10.43 -20.31 -18.95
CA LEU A 139 11.88 -20.53 -19.02
C LEU A 139 12.37 -20.59 -20.48
N GLN A 140 11.60 -21.21 -21.38
CA GLN A 140 11.95 -21.33 -22.80
C GLN A 140 11.75 -20.03 -23.59
N GLN A 141 10.73 -19.23 -23.26
CA GLN A 141 10.34 -18.06 -24.05
C GLN A 141 10.90 -16.73 -23.51
N ALA A 142 11.27 -16.65 -22.23
CA ALA A 142 11.61 -15.39 -21.57
C ALA A 142 12.81 -14.68 -22.23
N ASN A 143 13.84 -15.40 -22.64
CA ASN A 143 15.03 -14.81 -23.28
C ASN A 143 14.68 -14.01 -24.54
N ASP A 144 13.72 -14.50 -25.33
CA ASP A 144 13.28 -13.86 -26.57
C ASP A 144 12.15 -12.86 -26.35
N SER A 145 11.44 -12.94 -25.21
CA SER A 145 10.24 -12.14 -24.93
C SER A 145 10.50 -10.88 -24.11
N LEU A 146 11.60 -10.84 -23.35
CA LEU A 146 11.92 -9.74 -22.42
C LEU A 146 12.97 -8.81 -23.00
N LEU A 147 12.72 -7.50 -22.90
CA LEU A 147 13.60 -6.46 -23.43
C LEU A 147 14.72 -6.10 -22.44
N THR A 148 15.95 -6.03 -22.93
CA THR A 148 17.13 -5.57 -22.22
C THR A 148 17.57 -4.24 -22.79
N ILE A 149 17.39 -3.17 -22.01
CA ILE A 149 17.60 -1.79 -22.45
C ILE A 149 18.77 -1.20 -21.68
N VAL A 150 19.71 -0.59 -22.40
CA VAL A 150 20.85 0.13 -21.80
C VAL A 150 20.65 1.62 -21.99
N GLN A 151 20.88 2.37 -20.91
CA GLN A 151 20.85 3.83 -20.98
C GLN A 151 22.23 4.36 -21.38
N ILE A 152 22.28 5.15 -22.43
CA ILE A 152 23.47 5.81 -22.95
C ILE A 152 23.46 7.25 -22.48
N GLU A 153 24.17 7.50 -21.39
CA GLU A 153 24.20 8.81 -20.72
C GLU A 153 25.55 9.15 -20.08
N THR A 154 26.57 8.33 -20.35
CA THR A 154 27.95 8.57 -19.93
C THR A 154 28.80 8.87 -21.16
N LYS A 155 29.90 9.59 -20.96
CA LYS A 155 30.83 9.92 -22.03
C LYS A 155 31.48 8.66 -22.60
N GLU A 156 31.86 7.74 -21.73
CA GLU A 156 32.50 6.47 -22.06
C GLU A 156 31.60 5.58 -22.93
N ALA A 157 30.30 5.53 -22.61
CA ALA A 157 29.34 4.78 -23.42
C ALA A 157 29.12 5.42 -24.79
N LEU A 158 29.12 6.76 -24.88
CA LEU A 158 29.03 7.46 -26.17
C LEU A 158 30.28 7.23 -27.05
N GLU A 159 31.46 7.18 -26.43
CA GLU A 159 32.72 6.87 -27.11
C GLU A 159 32.73 5.42 -27.62
N SER A 160 32.20 4.48 -26.83
CA SER A 160 32.14 3.05 -27.13
C SER A 160 30.82 2.59 -27.78
N ILE A 161 30.04 3.51 -28.33
CA ILE A 161 28.63 3.25 -28.68
C ILE A 161 28.46 2.14 -29.72
N ASP A 162 29.33 2.05 -30.72
CA ASP A 162 29.26 1.00 -31.73
C ASP A 162 29.56 -0.39 -31.15
N GLU A 163 30.49 -0.48 -30.19
CA GLU A 163 30.81 -1.73 -29.49
C GLU A 163 29.68 -2.17 -28.55
N ILE A 164 29.05 -1.22 -27.86
CA ILE A 164 27.87 -1.47 -27.02
C ILE A 164 26.69 -1.92 -27.88
N ALA A 165 26.45 -1.23 -29.01
CA ALA A 165 25.40 -1.57 -29.95
C ALA A 165 25.59 -2.96 -30.59
N ALA A 166 26.84 -3.42 -30.73
CA ALA A 166 27.17 -4.75 -31.24
C ALA A 166 26.97 -5.88 -30.22
N VAL A 167 26.66 -5.60 -28.95
CA VAL A 167 26.43 -6.65 -27.95
C VAL A 167 25.12 -7.39 -28.23
N ASP A 168 25.24 -8.71 -28.43
CA ASP A 168 24.09 -9.61 -28.55
C ASP A 168 23.31 -9.68 -27.24
N GLY A 169 21.98 -9.63 -27.33
CA GLY A 169 21.08 -9.63 -26.18
C GLY A 169 20.72 -8.24 -25.65
N ILE A 170 21.36 -7.16 -26.12
CA ILE A 170 20.87 -5.79 -25.96
C ILE A 170 19.84 -5.51 -27.05
N ASP A 171 18.67 -5.03 -26.65
CA ASP A 171 17.53 -4.81 -27.54
C ASP A 171 17.35 -3.32 -27.90
N VAL A 172 17.56 -2.43 -26.92
CA VAL A 172 17.33 -0.99 -27.08
C VAL A 172 18.49 -0.18 -26.50
N LEU A 173 18.96 0.82 -27.25
CA LEU A 173 19.83 1.90 -26.77
C LEU A 173 18.95 3.09 -26.39
N PHE A 174 18.78 3.34 -25.10
CA PHE A 174 17.92 4.42 -24.60
C PHE A 174 18.76 5.63 -24.20
N ILE A 175 18.38 6.83 -24.60
CA ILE A 175 19.15 8.04 -24.32
C ILE A 175 18.52 8.80 -23.15
N GLY A 176 19.34 9.12 -22.14
CA GLY A 176 19.04 10.07 -21.07
C GLY A 176 19.69 11.43 -21.37
N PRO A 177 18.98 12.40 -21.99
CA PRO A 177 19.61 13.61 -22.50
C PRO A 177 20.19 14.52 -21.40
N PHE A 178 19.58 14.51 -20.20
CA PHE A 178 20.03 15.32 -19.08
C PHE A 178 21.39 14.86 -18.57
N ASP A 179 21.52 13.57 -18.24
CA ASP A 179 22.79 13.00 -17.77
C ASP A 179 23.85 12.97 -18.88
N LEU A 180 23.47 12.69 -20.13
CA LEU A 180 24.40 12.79 -21.25
C LEU A 180 24.92 14.23 -21.43
N GLY A 181 24.04 15.22 -21.35
CA GLY A 181 24.42 16.63 -21.38
C GLY A 181 25.39 16.99 -20.26
N ASN A 182 25.09 16.57 -19.03
CA ASN A 182 25.97 16.75 -17.87
C ASN A 182 27.34 16.10 -18.10
N ALA A 183 27.39 14.85 -18.57
CA ALA A 183 28.62 14.09 -18.82
C ALA A 183 29.49 14.71 -19.92
N LEU A 184 28.87 15.38 -20.90
CA LEU A 184 29.58 16.09 -21.97
C LEU A 184 29.99 17.53 -21.59
N GLY A 185 29.58 18.03 -20.43
CA GLY A 185 29.80 19.43 -20.02
C GLY A 185 28.84 20.43 -20.66
N HIS A 186 27.74 19.94 -21.24
CA HIS A 186 26.69 20.71 -21.89
C HIS A 186 25.32 20.40 -21.25
N PRO A 187 25.10 20.76 -19.97
CA PRO A 187 23.85 20.51 -19.27
C PRO A 187 22.67 21.18 -19.98
N ILE A 188 21.49 20.54 -19.93
CA ILE A 188 20.26 21.16 -20.41
C ILE A 188 19.82 22.19 -19.37
N ILE A 189 20.00 23.46 -19.68
CA ILE A 189 19.59 24.59 -18.84
C ILE A 189 18.41 25.29 -19.52
N GLU A 190 17.35 25.55 -18.78
CA GLU A 190 16.12 26.20 -19.29
C GLU A 190 15.53 25.51 -20.53
N GLY A 191 15.72 24.20 -20.65
CA GLY A 191 15.23 23.40 -21.78
C GLY A 191 16.06 23.53 -23.07
N VAL A 192 17.16 24.27 -23.04
CA VAL A 192 18.03 24.46 -24.22
C VAL A 192 19.05 23.33 -24.31
N MET A 193 19.05 22.61 -25.44
CA MET A 193 20.06 21.61 -25.77
C MET A 193 21.15 22.19 -26.67
N ALA A 194 22.40 22.10 -26.23
CA ALA A 194 23.58 22.47 -27.01
C ALA A 194 23.74 21.61 -28.27
N THR A 195 24.47 22.11 -29.27
CA THR A 195 24.71 21.39 -30.52
C THR A 195 25.45 20.07 -30.29
N GLU A 196 26.41 20.07 -29.37
CA GLU A 196 27.22 18.90 -29.01
C GLU A 196 26.35 17.77 -28.44
N LEU A 197 25.34 18.11 -27.64
CA LEU A 197 24.38 17.14 -27.11
C LEU A 197 23.46 16.61 -28.24
N LYS A 198 22.99 17.48 -29.14
CA LYS A 198 22.19 17.06 -30.30
C LYS A 198 22.98 16.13 -31.23
N ASP A 199 24.25 16.43 -31.46
CA ASP A 199 25.15 15.60 -32.27
C ASP A 199 25.42 14.26 -31.59
N ALA A 200 25.57 14.23 -30.27
CA ALA A 200 25.69 12.99 -29.50
C ALA A 200 24.42 12.12 -29.61
N ILE A 201 23.23 12.73 -29.47
CA ILE A 201 21.93 12.05 -29.64
C ILE A 201 21.82 11.46 -31.06
N ALA A 202 22.18 12.23 -32.09
CA ALA A 202 22.18 11.76 -33.48
C ALA A 202 23.20 10.62 -33.72
N LYS A 203 24.38 10.69 -33.10
CA LYS A 203 25.40 9.63 -33.16
C LYS A 203 24.88 8.32 -32.60
N ILE A 204 24.20 8.36 -31.44
CA ILE A 204 23.62 7.16 -30.80
C ILE A 204 22.51 6.56 -31.67
N LEU A 205 21.62 7.40 -32.22
CA LEU A 205 20.59 6.95 -33.15
C LEU A 205 21.20 6.22 -34.35
N ALA A 206 22.21 6.82 -34.98
CA ALA A 206 22.88 6.23 -36.13
C ALA A 206 23.60 4.91 -35.78
N ALA A 207 24.20 4.81 -34.59
CA ALA A 207 24.82 3.56 -34.13
C ALA A 207 23.79 2.45 -33.92
N GLY A 208 22.65 2.75 -33.29
CA GLY A 208 21.54 1.81 -33.15
C GLY A 208 21.05 1.30 -34.50
N GLN A 209 20.82 2.21 -35.46
CA GLN A 209 20.40 1.87 -36.81
C GLN A 209 21.40 0.97 -37.55
N ARG A 210 22.70 1.29 -37.49
CA ARG A 210 23.78 0.47 -38.10
C ARG A 210 23.81 -0.95 -37.53
N ALA A 211 23.61 -1.08 -36.21
CA ALA A 211 23.65 -2.36 -35.51
C ALA A 211 22.30 -3.11 -35.52
N GLY A 212 21.26 -2.55 -36.13
CA GLY A 212 19.91 -3.12 -36.12
C GLY A 212 19.24 -3.12 -34.74
N LYS A 213 19.71 -2.28 -33.81
CA LYS A 213 19.12 -2.08 -32.48
C LYS A 213 18.07 -0.99 -32.53
N LYS A 214 17.10 -1.07 -31.60
CA LYS A 214 16.10 -0.01 -31.43
C LYS A 214 16.71 1.14 -30.62
N THR A 215 16.24 2.35 -30.89
CA THR A 215 16.73 3.53 -30.16
C THR A 215 15.58 4.22 -29.45
N GLY A 216 15.74 4.50 -28.16
CA GLY A 216 14.79 5.27 -27.38
C GLY A 216 15.39 6.56 -26.82
N VAL A 217 14.55 7.49 -26.40
CA VAL A 217 14.98 8.77 -25.84
C VAL A 217 13.97 9.31 -24.82
N TYR A 218 14.50 9.88 -23.73
CA TYR A 218 13.67 10.61 -22.78
C TYR A 218 13.26 11.98 -23.36
N CYS A 219 11.97 12.32 -23.30
CA CYS A 219 11.37 13.55 -23.77
C CYS A 219 10.66 14.27 -22.62
N THR A 220 10.65 15.61 -22.66
CA THR A 220 9.96 16.45 -21.67
C THR A 220 8.50 16.72 -22.02
N GLY A 221 8.06 16.39 -23.24
CA GLY A 221 6.70 16.64 -23.72
C GLY A 221 6.38 15.94 -25.04
N GLY A 222 5.11 16.01 -25.44
CA GLY A 222 4.59 15.35 -26.65
C GLY A 222 5.19 15.87 -27.96
N GLU A 223 5.37 17.20 -28.07
CA GLU A 223 5.98 17.82 -29.25
C GLU A 223 7.40 17.29 -29.49
N GLN A 224 8.22 17.25 -28.44
CA GLN A 224 9.58 16.71 -28.52
C GLN A 224 9.57 15.21 -28.88
N ALA A 225 8.66 14.42 -28.30
CA ALA A 225 8.51 13.02 -28.64
C ALA A 225 8.13 12.81 -30.11
N LYS A 226 7.28 13.67 -30.68
CA LYS A 226 6.96 13.66 -32.11
C LYS A 226 8.18 13.96 -32.97
N ILE A 227 8.96 14.99 -32.63
CA ILE A 227 10.18 15.35 -33.36
C ILE A 227 11.14 14.15 -33.41
N TYR A 228 11.37 13.48 -32.28
CA TYR A 228 12.24 12.30 -32.26
C TYR A 228 11.62 11.09 -32.99
N ALA A 229 10.31 10.89 -32.92
CA ALA A 229 9.63 9.87 -33.71
C ALA A 229 9.88 10.06 -35.22
N ASP A 230 9.74 11.30 -35.70
CA ASP A 230 9.95 11.69 -37.10
C ASP A 230 11.43 11.54 -37.52
N GLN A 231 12.37 11.74 -36.60
CA GLN A 231 13.80 11.46 -36.82
C GLN A 231 14.15 9.97 -36.87
N GLY A 232 13.25 9.10 -36.42
CA GLY A 232 13.41 7.65 -36.49
C GLY A 232 13.66 6.95 -35.16
N PHE A 233 13.56 7.65 -34.01
CA PHE A 233 13.55 6.97 -32.70
C PHE A 233 12.34 6.06 -32.58
N ASP A 234 12.48 4.92 -31.90
CA ASP A 234 11.46 3.87 -31.81
C ASP A 234 10.69 3.87 -30.49
N MET A 235 11.30 4.39 -29.42
CA MET A 235 10.76 4.35 -28.05
C MET A 235 10.90 5.72 -27.37
N MET A 236 9.79 6.41 -27.09
CA MET A 236 9.81 7.73 -26.45
C MET A 236 8.84 7.76 -25.28
N ASN A 237 9.19 8.41 -24.17
CA ASN A 237 8.18 8.74 -23.16
C ASN A 237 7.42 10.00 -23.58
N VAL A 238 6.14 10.02 -23.25
CA VAL A 238 5.23 11.14 -23.38
C VAL A 238 4.66 11.43 -21.99
N GLY A 239 4.82 12.67 -21.54
CA GLY A 239 4.00 13.18 -20.44
C GLY A 239 2.54 13.30 -20.90
N CYS A 240 1.60 13.48 -19.96
CA CYS A 240 0.16 13.53 -20.30
C CYS A 240 -0.19 14.58 -21.35
N GLY A 241 0.68 15.59 -21.57
CA GLY A 241 0.88 16.27 -22.85
C GLY A 241 -0.39 16.72 -23.56
N LYS A 242 -1.46 17.00 -22.81
CA LYS A 242 -2.75 17.39 -23.36
C LYS A 242 -2.57 18.79 -23.93
N GLU A 243 -2.34 18.83 -25.23
CA GLU A 243 -2.51 20.03 -26.04
C GLU A 243 -3.90 20.02 -26.66
N PHE A 244 -4.41 21.22 -26.86
CA PHE A 244 -5.65 21.50 -27.53
C PHE A 244 -5.29 22.06 -28.92
N THR A 245 -6.08 21.72 -29.94
CA THR A 245 -5.62 21.77 -31.34
C THR A 245 -5.92 23.08 -32.08
N ASP A 246 -6.66 24.02 -31.49
CA ASP A 246 -7.15 25.19 -32.23
C ASP A 246 -7.29 26.43 -31.34
N PRO A 247 -6.28 27.33 -31.20
CA PRO A 247 -6.25 28.50 -30.31
C PRO A 247 -7.54 29.33 -30.17
N ASP A 248 -8.44 29.26 -31.16
CA ASP A 248 -9.72 29.94 -31.23
C ASP A 248 -10.93 29.13 -30.69
N GLU A 249 -10.75 27.88 -30.24
CA GLU A 249 -11.84 27.08 -29.63
C GLU A 249 -12.32 27.70 -28.32
N LYS A 250 -13.62 27.58 -28.10
CA LYS A 250 -14.27 28.09 -26.89
C LYS A 250 -13.83 27.25 -25.68
N CYS A 251 -13.02 27.84 -24.82
CA CYS A 251 -12.65 27.29 -23.52
C CYS A 251 -13.74 27.62 -22.50
N GLU A 252 -14.43 26.61 -21.98
CA GLU A 252 -15.40 26.76 -20.90
C GLU A 252 -14.77 26.36 -19.55
N TYR A 253 -14.64 27.30 -18.61
CA TYR A 253 -13.96 27.08 -17.34
C TYR A 253 -14.57 27.84 -16.15
N HIS A 254 -14.11 27.53 -14.94
CA HIS A 254 -14.41 28.29 -13.71
C HIS A 254 -13.19 29.18 -13.37
N PRO A 255 -13.28 30.53 -13.46
CA PRO A 255 -12.16 31.44 -13.18
C PRO A 255 -11.87 31.59 -11.68
N GLY A 256 -12.78 31.14 -10.82
CA GLY A 256 -12.66 31.22 -9.37
C GLY A 256 -12.19 29.90 -8.77
N PRO A 257 -11.34 29.90 -7.73
CA PRO A 257 -10.87 28.68 -7.09
C PRO A 257 -12.03 27.87 -6.47
N PRO A 258 -11.85 26.55 -6.27
CA PRO A 258 -12.83 25.75 -5.56
C PRO A 258 -12.96 26.22 -4.10
N ILE A 259 -14.19 26.25 -3.59
CA ILE A 259 -14.52 26.56 -2.21
C ILE A 259 -15.19 25.35 -1.57
N PHE A 260 -14.64 24.93 -0.44
CA PHE A 260 -15.20 23.89 0.41
C PHE A 260 -15.50 24.48 1.79
N HIS A 261 -16.77 24.79 2.05
CA HIS A 261 -17.22 25.41 3.29
C HIS A 261 -18.52 24.78 3.78
N GLU A 262 -18.61 24.48 5.08
CA GLU A 262 -19.84 23.95 5.73
C GLU A 262 -20.47 22.72 5.04
N GLY A 263 -19.64 21.79 4.57
CA GLY A 263 -20.10 20.58 3.87
C GLY A 263 -20.49 20.82 2.41
N GLN A 264 -20.60 22.08 1.99
CA GLN A 264 -20.87 22.48 0.62
C GLN A 264 -19.58 22.65 -0.18
N LYS A 265 -19.66 22.27 -1.45
CA LYS A 265 -18.59 22.33 -2.44
C LYS A 265 -19.08 23.14 -3.63
N GLY A 266 -18.26 24.00 -4.18
CA GLY A 266 -18.60 24.79 -5.36
C GLY A 266 -17.44 25.67 -5.79
N TRP A 267 -17.57 26.38 -6.90
CA TRP A 267 -16.54 27.29 -7.39
C TRP A 267 -16.79 28.70 -6.87
N LYS A 268 -15.73 29.44 -6.53
CA LYS A 268 -15.84 30.85 -6.09
C LYS A 268 -16.54 31.73 -7.14
N CYS A 269 -16.41 31.40 -8.42
CA CYS A 269 -17.00 32.16 -9.51
C CYS A 269 -18.52 32.06 -9.61
N CYS A 270 -19.13 30.99 -9.12
CA CYS A 270 -20.54 30.69 -9.37
C CYS A 270 -21.25 30.25 -8.10
N LYS A 271 -22.58 30.15 -8.15
CA LYS A 271 -23.44 29.86 -6.99
C LYS A 271 -23.82 28.40 -6.76
N PRO A 272 -23.75 27.44 -7.71
CA PRO A 272 -24.01 26.05 -7.41
C PRO A 272 -23.15 25.57 -6.23
N ARG A 273 -23.81 25.01 -5.23
CA ARG A 273 -23.21 24.44 -4.03
C ARG A 273 -23.80 23.06 -3.83
N VAL A 274 -22.93 22.07 -3.72
CA VAL A 274 -23.32 20.65 -3.68
C VAL A 274 -22.64 19.94 -2.52
N LEU A 275 -23.17 18.81 -2.09
CA LEU A 275 -22.74 18.15 -0.86
C LEU A 275 -21.76 17.02 -1.14
N THR A 276 -21.78 16.42 -2.32
CA THR A 276 -20.85 15.35 -2.73
C THR A 276 -19.74 15.88 -3.64
N PHE A 277 -18.63 15.15 -3.72
CA PHE A 277 -17.54 15.53 -4.62
C PHE A 277 -17.89 15.29 -6.09
N ASP A 278 -18.65 14.23 -6.36
CA ASP A 278 -19.09 13.88 -7.71
C ASP A 278 -20.01 14.98 -8.28
N GLU A 279 -21.02 15.41 -7.52
CA GLU A 279 -21.87 16.54 -7.91
C GLU A 279 -21.07 17.85 -8.08
N PHE A 280 -19.93 17.99 -7.40
CA PHE A 280 -19.07 19.18 -7.50
C PHE A 280 -18.28 19.19 -8.81
N MET A 281 -17.81 18.03 -9.23
CA MET A 281 -17.16 17.84 -10.53
C MET A 281 -18.15 18.05 -11.68
N ASP A 282 -19.44 17.78 -11.44
CA ASP A 282 -20.52 17.95 -12.42
C ASP A 282 -21.06 19.39 -12.52
N ILE A 283 -20.54 20.35 -11.72
CA ILE A 283 -20.96 21.76 -11.83
C ILE A 283 -20.48 22.33 -13.18
N PRO A 284 -21.40 22.70 -14.10
CA PRO A 284 -21.03 23.17 -15.43
C PRO A 284 -20.20 24.45 -15.33
N PRO A 285 -19.21 24.65 -16.21
CA PRO A 285 -18.38 25.84 -16.25
C PRO A 285 -19.19 27.14 -16.24
N CYS A 286 -18.71 28.15 -15.51
CA CYS A 286 -19.43 29.42 -15.32
C CYS A 286 -18.94 30.53 -16.26
N THR A 287 -17.93 30.28 -17.11
CA THR A 287 -17.29 31.28 -17.97
C THR A 287 -16.80 30.64 -19.26
N THR A 288 -16.85 31.39 -20.36
CA THR A 288 -16.29 31.01 -21.66
C THR A 288 -15.23 32.02 -22.07
N GLY A 289 -14.05 31.55 -22.47
CA GLY A 289 -12.94 32.35 -22.97
C GLY A 289 -12.18 31.64 -24.08
N THR A 290 -11.02 32.16 -24.45
CA THR A 290 -10.07 31.48 -25.33
C THR A 290 -8.97 30.83 -24.49
N HIS A 291 -8.35 29.78 -25.02
CA HIS A 291 -7.21 29.17 -24.35
C HIS A 291 -6.02 30.15 -24.31
N SER A 292 -5.42 30.36 -23.13
CA SER A 292 -4.25 31.24 -22.94
C SER A 292 -3.10 30.45 -22.33
N THR A 293 -1.90 30.60 -22.89
CA THR A 293 -0.65 29.98 -22.39
C THR A 293 0.19 30.94 -21.55
N THR A 294 -0.21 32.22 -21.50
CA THR A 294 0.54 33.30 -20.82
C THR A 294 -0.14 33.80 -19.55
N ASP A 295 -1.47 33.68 -19.46
CA ASP A 295 -2.22 34.17 -18.31
C ASP A 295 -2.28 33.10 -17.21
N LYS A 296 -1.62 33.38 -16.09
CA LYS A 296 -1.69 32.53 -14.90
C LYS A 296 -3.05 32.73 -14.20
N PRO A 297 -3.65 31.69 -13.60
CA PRO A 297 -4.84 31.86 -12.81
C PRO A 297 -4.61 32.87 -11.67
N PRO A 298 -5.65 33.63 -11.27
CA PRO A 298 -5.52 34.66 -10.24
C PRO A 298 -4.95 34.06 -8.95
N GLN A 299 -3.86 34.66 -8.45
CA GLN A 299 -3.20 34.22 -7.24
C GLN A 299 -4.16 34.28 -6.05
N LEU A 300 -4.16 33.20 -5.25
CA LEU A 300 -4.91 33.15 -4.01
C LEU A 300 -4.36 34.23 -3.08
N GLU A 301 -5.21 35.14 -2.60
CA GLU A 301 -4.82 36.11 -1.57
C GLU A 301 -4.29 35.35 -0.35
N GLU A 302 -2.99 35.49 -0.11
CA GLU A 302 -2.35 34.98 1.09
C GLU A 302 -2.92 35.71 2.31
N LYS A 303 -3.40 34.95 3.30
CA LYS A 303 -3.68 35.51 4.62
C LYS A 303 -2.36 35.99 5.24
N PRO A 304 -2.39 37.02 6.11
CA PRO A 304 -1.19 37.55 6.75
C PRO A 304 -0.36 36.44 7.38
N GLN A 305 0.91 36.38 6.98
CA GLN A 305 1.91 35.39 7.35
C GLN A 305 2.13 35.42 8.88
N GLN A 306 1.96 34.28 9.55
CA GLN A 306 2.47 34.10 10.90
C GLN A 306 4.00 34.12 10.84
N ASP A 307 4.65 34.64 11.88
CA ASP A 307 6.10 34.83 11.95
C ASP A 307 6.85 33.50 11.81
N ASP A 308 7.23 33.18 10.57
CA ASP A 308 7.88 31.93 10.16
C ASP A 308 9.23 31.72 10.87
N ALA A 309 9.87 32.79 11.36
CA ALA A 309 11.11 32.71 12.12
C ALA A 309 10.89 32.07 13.52
N ALA A 310 9.76 32.36 14.15
CA ALA A 310 9.39 31.75 15.44
C ALA A 310 9.02 30.26 15.28
N LEU A 311 8.49 29.88 14.12
CA LEU A 311 8.15 28.48 13.82
C LEU A 311 9.41 27.67 13.47
N ALA A 312 10.34 28.24 12.71
CA ALA A 312 11.63 27.62 12.40
C ALA A 312 12.47 27.35 13.66
N GLN A 313 12.54 28.32 14.58
CA GLN A 313 13.25 28.14 15.86
C GLN A 313 12.64 27.04 16.74
N LYS A 314 11.32 26.84 16.67
CA LYS A 314 10.63 25.74 17.38
C LYS A 314 10.94 24.37 16.77
N ILE A 315 11.08 24.29 15.45
CA ILE A 315 11.37 23.04 14.73
C ILE A 315 12.82 22.61 14.97
N ASP A 316 13.77 23.55 14.93
CA ASP A 316 15.19 23.24 15.19
C ASP A 316 15.42 22.79 16.64
N ALA A 317 14.72 23.40 17.61
CA ALA A 317 14.77 22.97 19.01
C ALA A 317 14.21 21.55 19.23
N LEU A 318 13.25 21.10 18.42
CA LEU A 318 12.68 19.75 18.49
C LEU A 318 13.57 18.69 17.82
N ASN A 319 14.29 19.05 16.76
CA ASN A 319 15.16 18.10 16.03
C ASN A 319 16.50 17.84 16.73
N ALA A 320 17.00 18.79 17.52
CA ALA A 320 18.28 18.68 18.23
C ALA A 320 18.28 17.64 19.39
N ALA A 321 17.13 17.08 19.77
CA ALA A 321 16.97 16.19 20.92
C ALA A 321 16.87 14.68 20.59
N THR A 322 17.23 14.26 19.37
CA THR A 322 17.08 12.85 18.94
C THR A 322 18.36 12.03 19.20
N PRO A 323 18.35 10.98 20.03
CA PRO A 323 19.51 10.09 20.16
C PRO A 323 19.64 9.14 18.95
N SER A 324 20.89 8.82 18.60
CA SER A 324 21.29 7.93 17.51
C SER A 324 20.63 6.55 17.59
N ARG A 325 20.08 6.08 16.46
CA ARG A 325 19.34 4.82 16.31
C ARG A 325 20.29 3.61 16.33
N ALA A 326 20.11 2.71 17.30
CA ALA A 326 20.79 1.41 17.31
C ALA A 326 20.07 0.38 16.41
N PRO A 327 20.77 -0.67 15.91
CA PRO A 327 20.19 -1.69 15.03
C PRO A 327 19.13 -2.56 15.75
N ILE A 328 18.07 -2.92 15.02
CA ILE A 328 16.97 -3.76 15.50
C ILE A 328 17.38 -5.24 15.46
N PRO A 329 17.23 -6.02 16.55
CA PRO A 329 17.46 -7.47 16.52
C PRO A 329 16.38 -8.22 15.72
N THR A 330 16.77 -9.32 15.07
CA THR A 330 15.89 -10.23 14.33
C THR A 330 14.74 -10.78 15.17
N ALA A 331 13.54 -10.80 14.57
CA ALA A 331 12.30 -11.29 15.19
C ALA A 331 12.41 -12.76 15.63
N GLN A 332 12.02 -13.03 16.88
CA GLN A 332 11.85 -14.38 17.41
C GLN A 332 10.37 -14.79 17.34
N HIS A 333 10.13 -16.06 17.01
CA HIS A 333 8.80 -16.67 16.99
C HIS A 333 8.15 -16.62 18.38
N ALA A 334 6.95 -16.06 18.46
CA ALA A 334 6.13 -16.11 19.65
C ALA A 334 5.61 -17.55 19.89
N PRO A 335 5.66 -18.07 21.12
CA PRO A 335 5.09 -19.38 21.45
C PRO A 335 3.55 -19.33 21.39
N THR A 336 2.95 -20.42 20.90
CA THR A 336 1.50 -20.61 20.84
C THR A 336 0.90 -20.62 22.25
N PRO A 337 -0.22 -19.92 22.50
CA PRO A 337 -0.86 -19.91 23.82
C PRO A 337 -1.30 -21.33 24.24
N PRO A 338 -1.23 -21.66 25.54
CA PRO A 338 -1.59 -22.98 26.03
C PRO A 338 -3.08 -23.27 25.80
N PRO A 339 -3.45 -24.56 25.62
CA PRO A 339 -4.84 -24.95 25.43
C PRO A 339 -5.68 -24.59 26.67
N PRO A 340 -6.95 -24.17 26.50
CA PRO A 340 -7.84 -23.84 27.61
C PRO A 340 -8.08 -25.06 28.51
N ALA A 341 -8.37 -24.78 29.79
CA ALA A 341 -8.65 -25.79 30.80
C ALA A 341 -9.81 -26.72 30.40
N PRO A 342 -9.78 -28.00 30.80
CA PRO A 342 -10.83 -28.96 30.45
C PRO A 342 -12.20 -28.53 31.01
N GLU A 343 -13.22 -28.51 30.15
CA GLU A 343 -14.61 -28.21 30.52
C GLU A 343 -15.17 -29.30 31.46
N SER A 344 -16.00 -28.91 32.43
CA SER A 344 -16.68 -29.86 33.33
C SER A 344 -17.57 -30.80 32.54
N GLU A 345 -17.41 -32.11 32.73
CA GLU A 345 -17.92 -33.08 31.77
C GLU A 345 -19.44 -33.33 31.82
N ASP A 346 -20.11 -33.07 32.96
CA ASP A 346 -21.53 -33.39 33.19
C ASP A 346 -22.30 -32.33 34.01
N ASP A 347 -23.63 -32.41 33.95
CA ASP A 347 -24.54 -31.62 34.80
C ASP A 347 -24.44 -32.06 36.27
N ASP A 348 -24.40 -31.11 37.19
CA ASP A 348 -24.44 -31.41 38.62
C ASP A 348 -25.81 -32.06 39.00
N PRO A 349 -25.83 -33.31 39.52
CA PRO A 349 -27.07 -34.00 39.86
C PRO A 349 -27.86 -33.35 41.01
N SER A 350 -27.28 -32.38 41.71
CA SER A 350 -27.95 -31.62 42.78
C SER A 350 -28.73 -30.38 42.29
N LEU A 351 -28.64 -30.03 41.00
CA LEU A 351 -29.30 -28.85 40.42
C LEU A 351 -30.48 -29.23 39.51
N GLU A 352 -31.64 -28.61 39.72
CA GLU A 352 -32.81 -28.82 38.87
C GLU A 352 -32.62 -28.16 37.48
N ILE A 353 -32.90 -28.92 36.42
CA ILE A 353 -32.87 -28.41 35.04
C ILE A 353 -34.23 -27.79 34.72
N ALA A 354 -34.24 -26.48 34.46
CA ALA A 354 -35.45 -25.77 34.07
C ALA A 354 -35.97 -26.20 32.69
N ASP A 355 -37.29 -26.15 32.51
CA ASP A 355 -37.95 -26.53 31.25
C ASP A 355 -37.56 -25.57 30.11
N GLY A 356 -37.28 -26.12 28.93
CA GLY A 356 -36.91 -25.35 27.73
C GLY A 356 -35.44 -24.89 27.67
N VAL A 357 -34.58 -25.26 28.62
CA VAL A 357 -33.15 -24.89 28.59
C VAL A 357 -32.44 -25.59 27.44
N GLY A 358 -31.76 -24.82 26.60
CA GLY A 358 -30.94 -25.32 25.50
C GLY A 358 -29.61 -25.90 25.97
N CYS A 359 -29.10 -26.89 25.24
CA CYS A 359 -27.81 -27.49 25.52
C CYS A 359 -26.70 -26.45 25.35
N LYS A 360 -25.83 -26.32 26.35
CA LYS A 360 -24.70 -25.38 26.38
C LYS A 360 -23.57 -25.77 25.42
N ARG A 361 -23.58 -26.98 24.86
CA ARG A 361 -22.54 -27.47 23.94
C ARG A 361 -22.76 -26.93 22.52
N ARG A 362 -21.68 -26.44 21.92
CA ARG A 362 -21.69 -25.71 20.64
C ARG A 362 -22.20 -26.59 19.51
N ALA A 363 -23.12 -26.04 18.71
CA ALA A 363 -23.77 -26.67 17.55
C ALA A 363 -24.69 -27.87 17.87
N CYS A 364 -24.97 -28.19 19.14
CA CYS A 364 -25.92 -29.26 19.47
C CYS A 364 -27.39 -28.85 19.30
N GLY A 365 -27.77 -27.67 19.80
CA GLY A 365 -29.12 -27.11 19.60
C GLY A 365 -30.29 -27.83 20.29
N ALA A 366 -30.05 -28.94 21.02
CA ALA A 366 -31.08 -29.67 21.75
C ALA A 366 -31.65 -28.86 22.92
N THR A 367 -32.95 -29.02 23.23
CA THR A 367 -33.63 -28.37 24.35
C THR A 367 -34.19 -29.39 25.31
N TYR A 368 -34.02 -29.14 26.61
CA TYR A 368 -34.55 -30.00 27.65
C TYR A 368 -36.06 -29.81 27.80
N LYS A 369 -36.82 -30.91 27.87
CA LYS A 369 -38.24 -30.92 28.19
C LYS A 369 -38.46 -31.59 29.54
N LYS A 370 -39.13 -30.88 30.46
CA LYS A 370 -39.37 -31.38 31.82
C LYS A 370 -40.22 -32.67 31.77
N GLY A 371 -39.65 -33.78 32.25
CA GLY A 371 -40.31 -35.10 32.32
C GLY A 371 -39.89 -36.11 31.25
N SER A 372 -38.98 -35.77 30.34
CA SER A 372 -38.40 -36.75 29.41
C SER A 372 -37.29 -37.58 30.07
N SER A 373 -37.24 -38.88 29.77
CA SER A 373 -36.10 -39.74 30.14
C SER A 373 -34.82 -39.24 29.46
N ARG A 374 -33.71 -39.25 30.19
CA ARG A 374 -32.39 -38.79 29.71
C ARG A 374 -31.39 -39.94 29.50
N ASP A 375 -31.83 -41.18 29.62
CA ASP A 375 -30.95 -42.35 29.74
C ASP A 375 -30.36 -42.83 28.40
N ASP A 376 -30.77 -42.24 27.26
CA ASP A 376 -30.29 -42.58 25.91
C ASP A 376 -30.07 -41.33 25.01
N GLU A 377 -29.62 -40.21 25.58
CA GLU A 377 -29.38 -38.97 24.83
C GLU A 377 -28.05 -38.99 24.06
N GLU A 378 -28.02 -38.54 22.80
CA GLU A 378 -26.76 -38.34 22.06
C GLU A 378 -26.54 -36.85 21.75
N CYS A 379 -25.46 -36.30 22.30
CA CYS A 379 -25.06 -34.91 22.12
C CYS A 379 -23.88 -34.79 21.15
N VAL A 380 -24.19 -34.47 19.90
CA VAL A 380 -23.21 -34.14 18.85
C VAL A 380 -22.85 -32.65 18.92
N HIS A 381 -21.57 -32.33 19.12
CA HIS A 381 -21.11 -30.95 19.33
C HIS A 381 -19.66 -30.71 18.88
N HIS A 382 -19.23 -29.45 18.86
CA HIS A 382 -17.83 -29.07 18.70
C HIS A 382 -17.19 -28.71 20.05
N PRO A 383 -16.17 -29.45 20.53
CA PRO A 383 -15.37 -29.08 21.69
C PRO A 383 -14.35 -27.97 21.37
N GLY A 384 -14.18 -27.62 20.09
CA GLY A 384 -13.24 -26.60 19.64
C GLY A 384 -13.83 -25.18 19.63
N VAL A 385 -12.95 -24.18 19.56
CA VAL A 385 -13.34 -22.79 19.39
C VAL A 385 -13.52 -22.42 17.91
N PRO A 386 -14.46 -21.54 17.55
CA PRO A 386 -14.52 -20.92 16.23
C PRO A 386 -13.17 -20.29 15.86
N ILE A 387 -12.72 -20.54 14.64
CA ILE A 387 -11.54 -19.95 14.03
C ILE A 387 -12.01 -19.21 12.77
N PHE A 388 -11.60 -17.94 12.65
CA PHE A 388 -11.82 -17.10 11.47
C PHE A 388 -10.47 -16.56 11.02
N HIS A 389 -9.94 -17.07 9.90
CA HIS A 389 -8.64 -16.66 9.37
C HIS A 389 -8.64 -16.80 7.84
N GLU A 390 -8.06 -15.82 7.13
CA GLU A 390 -7.86 -15.84 5.67
C GLU A 390 -9.13 -16.15 4.86
N GLY A 391 -10.26 -15.56 5.23
CA GLY A 391 -11.54 -15.80 4.55
C GLY A 391 -12.18 -17.17 4.84
N SER A 392 -11.51 -18.04 5.60
CA SER A 392 -12.04 -19.34 6.04
C SER A 392 -12.58 -19.31 7.47
N LYS A 393 -13.68 -20.03 7.70
CA LYS A 393 -14.40 -20.13 8.97
C LYS A 393 -14.54 -21.60 9.36
N GLY A 394 -14.30 -21.96 10.62
CA GLY A 394 -14.45 -23.35 11.09
C GLY A 394 -14.23 -23.49 12.59
N TYR A 395 -14.16 -24.72 13.08
CA TYR A 395 -13.87 -25.01 14.50
C TYR A 395 -12.47 -25.60 14.66
N SER A 396 -11.79 -25.28 15.77
CA SER A 396 -10.47 -25.82 16.08
C SER A 396 -10.43 -27.34 16.25
N CYS A 397 -11.58 -27.99 16.53
CA CYS A 397 -11.66 -29.45 16.73
C CYS A 397 -11.62 -30.27 15.45
N CYS A 398 -11.91 -29.69 14.28
CA CYS A 398 -12.13 -30.44 13.05
C CYS A 398 -11.57 -29.70 11.84
N LYS A 399 -11.22 -30.41 10.77
CA LYS A 399 -10.61 -29.82 9.57
C LYS A 399 -11.59 -29.12 8.62
N ARG A 400 -12.90 -29.29 8.80
CA ARG A 400 -13.91 -28.66 7.92
C ARG A 400 -13.82 -27.13 8.04
N ARG A 401 -13.77 -26.45 6.88
CA ARG A 401 -13.72 -24.99 6.73
C ARG A 401 -14.75 -24.58 5.69
N VAL A 402 -15.32 -23.39 5.85
CA VAL A 402 -16.28 -22.78 4.92
C VAL A 402 -15.97 -21.31 4.74
N LEU A 403 -16.34 -20.74 3.60
CA LEU A 403 -16.07 -19.34 3.28
C LEU A 403 -17.20 -18.43 3.80
N GLU A 404 -18.45 -18.88 3.70
CA GLU A 404 -19.63 -18.11 4.10
C GLU A 404 -20.02 -18.34 5.56
N PHE A 405 -20.48 -17.28 6.24
CA PHE A 405 -20.86 -17.35 7.66
C PHE A 405 -22.09 -18.24 7.90
N ASP A 406 -23.07 -18.19 6.99
CA ASP A 406 -24.28 -19.03 7.11
C ASP A 406 -23.98 -20.52 6.96
N GLN A 407 -22.92 -20.86 6.22
CA GLN A 407 -22.44 -22.24 6.14
C GLN A 407 -21.68 -22.65 7.40
N PHE A 408 -21.02 -21.70 8.07
CA PHE A 408 -20.31 -21.96 9.32
C PHE A 408 -21.27 -22.33 10.45
N MET A 409 -22.43 -21.65 10.52
CA MET A 409 -23.49 -21.97 11.47
C MET A 409 -24.13 -23.35 11.25
N LYS A 410 -23.93 -23.95 10.06
CA LYS A 410 -24.47 -25.27 9.67
C LYS A 410 -23.44 -26.39 9.77
N ILE A 411 -22.24 -26.14 10.30
CA ILE A 411 -21.26 -27.20 10.51
C ILE A 411 -21.77 -28.12 11.62
N GLU A 412 -21.96 -29.39 11.28
CA GLU A 412 -22.35 -30.44 12.22
C GLU A 412 -21.21 -30.75 13.21
N GLY A 413 -21.59 -30.98 14.47
CA GLY A 413 -20.65 -31.26 15.55
C GLY A 413 -19.68 -32.40 15.24
N CYS A 414 -18.43 -32.25 15.69
CA CYS A 414 -17.34 -33.18 15.38
C CYS A 414 -17.18 -34.31 16.43
N LYS A 415 -17.90 -34.27 17.55
CA LYS A 415 -17.78 -35.23 18.67
C LYS A 415 -19.14 -35.54 19.29
N THR A 416 -19.39 -36.81 19.60
CA THR A 416 -20.62 -37.29 20.25
C THR A 416 -20.35 -37.62 21.72
N LYS A 417 -21.31 -37.33 22.59
CA LYS A 417 -21.34 -37.71 24.01
C LYS A 417 -22.72 -38.23 24.39
N ASN A 418 -22.79 -39.11 25.39
CA ASN A 418 -24.01 -39.85 25.76
C ASN A 418 -25.04 -39.03 26.58
N ARG A 419 -24.83 -37.72 26.77
CA ARG A 419 -25.77 -36.80 27.47
C ARG A 419 -25.57 -35.36 27.01
N HIS A 420 -26.64 -34.57 26.98
CA HIS A 420 -26.58 -33.12 26.81
C HIS A 420 -26.16 -32.41 28.11
N LEU A 421 -25.49 -31.26 27.98
CA LEU A 421 -25.10 -30.39 29.10
C LEU A 421 -26.04 -29.19 29.17
N PHE A 422 -26.75 -28.99 30.27
CA PHE A 422 -27.72 -27.90 30.44
C PHE A 422 -27.33 -26.94 31.56
N VAL A 423 -26.85 -27.47 32.68
CA VAL A 423 -26.54 -26.72 33.90
C VAL A 423 -25.02 -26.62 34.11
N GLY A 424 -24.29 -27.73 33.93
CA GLY A 424 -22.84 -27.83 34.21
C GLY A 424 -22.49 -28.06 35.69
N SER A 425 -21.20 -28.16 36.03
CA SER A 425 -20.75 -28.29 37.43
C SER A 425 -21.03 -26.98 38.18
N GLY A 426 -21.93 -27.01 39.16
CA GLY A 426 -22.45 -25.84 39.86
C GLY A 426 -21.41 -25.02 40.62
N LYS A 427 -20.58 -24.23 39.92
CA LYS A 427 -20.04 -23.00 40.52
C LYS A 427 -21.22 -22.06 40.70
N LYS A 428 -21.65 -21.91 41.95
CA LYS A 428 -22.60 -20.89 42.38
C LYS A 428 -22.04 -19.52 42.01
N ASP A 429 -22.46 -19.00 40.86
CA ASP A 429 -22.39 -17.56 40.61
C ASP A 429 -23.37 -16.92 41.58
N GLY A 430 -22.83 -16.34 42.66
CA GLY A 430 -23.61 -15.70 43.69
C GLY A 430 -24.46 -14.60 43.07
N ALA A 431 -25.75 -14.58 43.40
CA ALA A 431 -26.54 -13.36 43.30
C ALA A 431 -25.76 -12.25 44.03
N ASN A 432 -25.31 -11.24 43.27
CA ASN A 432 -24.35 -10.16 43.61
C ASN A 432 -22.85 -10.34 43.27
N SER A 433 -22.43 -11.28 42.42
CA SER A 433 -21.05 -11.27 41.91
C SER A 433 -20.95 -10.53 40.57
N GLU A 434 -20.22 -9.41 40.56
CA GLU A 434 -19.84 -8.67 39.35
C GLU A 434 -19.08 -9.59 38.36
N GLU A 435 -19.46 -9.54 37.08
CA GLU A 435 -18.78 -10.29 36.02
C GLU A 435 -17.46 -9.58 35.65
N VAL A 436 -16.31 -10.20 35.93
CA VAL A 436 -15.01 -9.61 35.65
C VAL A 436 -14.66 -9.77 34.16
N VAL A 437 -14.45 -8.64 33.48
CA VAL A 437 -13.96 -8.59 32.10
C VAL A 437 -12.44 -8.47 32.13
N SER A 438 -11.73 -9.46 31.57
CA SER A 438 -10.26 -9.50 31.59
C SER A 438 -9.59 -8.78 30.44
N ASN A 439 -10.31 -8.52 29.33
CA ASN A 439 -9.76 -7.85 28.16
C ASN A 439 -10.81 -6.94 27.51
N VAL A 440 -10.41 -5.71 27.19
CA VAL A 440 -11.22 -4.73 26.46
C VAL A 440 -10.41 -4.31 25.24
N ARG A 441 -11.02 -4.44 24.05
CA ARG A 441 -10.39 -3.96 22.81
C ARG A 441 -10.07 -2.48 22.96
N HIS A 442 -8.84 -2.11 22.61
CA HIS A 442 -8.42 -0.72 22.47
C HIS A 442 -7.94 -0.42 21.05
N ASP A 443 -7.90 0.86 20.73
CA ASP A 443 -7.32 1.42 19.51
C ASP A 443 -6.76 2.81 19.84
N PHE A 444 -5.80 3.31 19.06
CA PHE A 444 -5.29 4.66 19.26
C PHE A 444 -4.85 5.32 17.97
N TYR A 445 -4.91 6.64 17.97
CA TYR A 445 -4.15 7.46 17.05
C TYR A 445 -3.44 8.60 17.77
N GLN A 446 -2.59 9.37 17.10
CA GLN A 446 -1.83 10.46 17.68
C GLN A 446 -1.80 11.67 16.74
N THR A 447 -1.35 12.79 17.29
CA THR A 447 -0.94 14.01 16.58
C THR A 447 0.48 14.32 17.05
N PRO A 448 1.13 15.40 16.56
CA PRO A 448 2.43 15.80 17.10
C PRO A 448 2.41 16.03 18.63
N VAL A 449 1.26 16.43 19.19
CA VAL A 449 1.14 16.85 20.60
C VAL A 449 0.31 15.91 21.48
N ASN A 450 -0.59 15.11 20.91
CA ASN A 450 -1.52 14.28 21.67
C ASN A 450 -1.53 12.82 21.20
N VAL A 451 -1.90 11.91 22.10
CA VAL A 451 -2.27 10.52 21.81
C VAL A 451 -3.75 10.35 22.17
N ILE A 452 -4.57 9.97 21.20
CA ILE A 452 -6.00 9.72 21.37
C ILE A 452 -6.22 8.22 21.45
N ALA A 453 -6.57 7.71 22.62
CA ALA A 453 -6.79 6.27 22.86
C ALA A 453 -8.28 5.98 23.13
N SER A 454 -8.79 4.88 22.58
CA SER A 454 -10.18 4.44 22.74
C SER A 454 -10.23 3.04 23.32
N PHE A 455 -10.93 2.85 24.44
CA PHE A 455 -11.23 1.55 25.05
C PHE A 455 -12.70 1.22 24.85
N PHE A 456 -13.00 0.15 24.11
CA PHE A 456 -14.35 -0.19 23.67
C PHE A 456 -15.10 -1.01 24.73
N LEU A 457 -15.64 -0.32 25.73
CA LEU A 457 -16.54 -0.87 26.75
C LEU A 457 -17.86 -0.10 26.74
N LYS A 458 -18.98 -0.81 26.50
CA LYS A 458 -20.32 -0.21 26.43
C LYS A 458 -20.89 0.00 27.84
N LYS A 459 -21.82 0.95 27.97
CA LYS A 459 -22.62 1.16 29.20
C LYS A 459 -21.79 1.38 30.48
N ILE A 460 -20.64 2.05 30.37
CA ILE A 460 -19.84 2.41 31.54
C ILE A 460 -20.68 3.31 32.47
N ASP A 461 -20.77 2.94 33.74
CA ASP A 461 -21.38 3.78 34.76
C ASP A 461 -20.42 4.90 35.16
N LYS A 462 -20.79 6.13 34.83
CA LYS A 462 -19.97 7.33 35.10
C LYS A 462 -19.85 7.63 36.59
N SER A 463 -20.79 7.18 37.41
CA SER A 463 -20.82 7.48 38.85
C SER A 463 -19.83 6.63 39.65
N THR A 464 -19.45 5.48 39.12
CA THR A 464 -18.60 4.47 39.79
C THR A 464 -17.27 4.26 39.08
N ALA A 465 -17.10 4.74 37.84
CA ALA A 465 -15.85 4.66 37.09
C ALA A 465 -14.72 5.45 37.77
N LYS A 466 -13.60 4.76 38.05
CA LYS A 466 -12.36 5.36 38.55
C LYS A 466 -11.30 5.29 37.47
N ILE A 467 -10.76 6.45 37.11
CA ILE A 467 -9.76 6.62 36.07
C ILE A 467 -8.65 7.49 36.66
N GLU A 468 -7.44 6.96 36.68
CA GLU A 468 -6.25 7.68 37.15
C GLU A 468 -5.23 7.76 36.01
N LEU A 469 -4.77 8.98 35.73
CA LEU A 469 -3.74 9.27 34.74
C LEU A 469 -2.41 9.48 35.46
N GLN A 470 -1.42 8.66 35.17
CA GLN A 470 -0.05 8.81 35.64
C GLN A 470 0.88 9.08 34.45
N PRO A 471 2.08 9.66 34.68
CA PRO A 471 2.97 10.03 33.57
C PRO A 471 3.27 8.89 32.60
N LYS A 472 3.36 7.64 33.05
CA LYS A 472 3.67 6.50 32.18
C LYS A 472 2.67 5.34 32.31
N GLN A 473 1.48 5.59 32.86
CA GLN A 473 0.52 4.53 33.14
C GLN A 473 -0.92 5.08 33.25
N LEU A 474 -1.91 4.29 32.82
CA LEU A 474 -3.32 4.52 33.13
C LEU A 474 -3.81 3.44 34.09
N ASN A 475 -4.49 3.83 35.17
CA ASN A 475 -5.20 2.88 36.03
C ASN A 475 -6.71 3.04 35.82
N LEU A 476 -7.35 1.95 35.40
CA LEU A 476 -8.76 1.89 35.07
C LEU A 476 -9.46 0.93 36.03
N ASP A 477 -10.53 1.38 36.66
CA ASP A 477 -11.53 0.55 37.35
C ASP A 477 -12.92 1.00 36.90
N LEU A 478 -13.44 0.30 35.89
CA LEU A 478 -14.67 0.65 35.18
C LEU A 478 -15.75 -0.39 35.49
N THR A 479 -16.91 0.06 35.94
CA THR A 479 -18.10 -0.81 36.05
C THR A 479 -19.15 -0.43 35.01
N THR A 480 -20.00 -1.39 34.64
CA THR A 480 -21.05 -1.21 33.64
C THR A 480 -22.43 -1.32 34.27
N THR A 481 -23.43 -0.71 33.64
CA THR A 481 -24.84 -0.79 34.07
C THR A 481 -25.56 -2.05 33.58
N ASP A 482 -24.82 -3.07 33.14
CA ASP A 482 -25.39 -4.37 32.77
C ASP A 482 -25.92 -5.12 34.01
N SER A 483 -26.77 -6.13 33.79
CA SER A 483 -27.27 -7.01 34.84
C SER A 483 -26.96 -8.47 34.45
N PRO A 484 -25.99 -9.13 35.10
CA PRO A 484 -25.15 -8.63 36.20
C PRO A 484 -24.14 -7.54 35.77
N PRO A 485 -23.73 -6.63 36.68
CA PRO A 485 -22.74 -5.59 36.36
C PRO A 485 -21.41 -6.20 35.98
N LYS A 486 -20.81 -5.71 34.89
CA LYS A 486 -19.45 -6.08 34.47
C LYS A 486 -18.44 -5.10 35.03
N ARG A 487 -17.29 -5.59 35.50
CA ARG A 487 -16.16 -4.78 35.96
C ARG A 487 -14.91 -5.05 35.14
N TYR A 488 -14.26 -3.98 34.66
CA TYR A 488 -12.97 -4.01 33.98
C TYR A 488 -11.96 -3.23 34.79
N THR A 489 -10.95 -3.94 35.29
CA THR A 489 -9.83 -3.34 36.03
C THR A 489 -8.54 -3.57 35.25
N ALA A 490 -7.81 -2.51 34.91
CA ALA A 490 -6.60 -2.62 34.11
C ALA A 490 -5.56 -1.57 34.49
N GLN A 491 -4.31 -2.00 34.48
CA GLN A 491 -3.12 -1.15 34.46
C GLN A 491 -2.57 -1.15 33.04
N VAL A 492 -2.54 0.03 32.42
CA VAL A 492 -2.10 0.22 31.04
C VAL A 492 -0.78 0.98 31.08
N PRO A 493 0.38 0.29 31.05
CA PRO A 493 1.68 0.95 30.96
C PRO A 493 1.78 1.62 29.60
N LEU A 494 2.05 2.92 29.57
CA LEU A 494 2.12 3.71 28.36
C LEU A 494 3.50 3.59 27.71
N TYR A 495 3.55 3.68 26.37
CA TYR A 495 4.81 3.60 25.62
C TYR A 495 5.78 4.71 26.03
N ALA A 496 5.32 5.96 26.06
CA ALA A 496 6.10 7.11 26.51
C ALA A 496 5.32 7.92 27.54
N SER A 497 5.99 8.96 28.07
CA SER A 497 5.41 9.79 29.12
C SER A 497 4.36 10.77 28.58
N ILE A 498 3.35 11.04 29.39
CA ILE A 498 2.27 12.01 29.17
C ILE A 498 2.30 13.08 30.26
N ASP A 499 1.69 14.23 30.00
CA ASP A 499 1.37 15.26 31.00
C ASP A 499 -0.05 14.99 31.54
N PRO A 500 -0.22 14.45 32.77
CA PRO A 500 -1.53 14.10 33.30
C PRO A 500 -2.45 15.31 33.49
N GLU A 501 -1.90 16.50 33.73
CA GLU A 501 -2.69 17.72 33.96
C GLU A 501 -3.29 18.26 32.66
N LYS A 502 -2.58 18.08 31.54
CA LYS A 502 -3.07 18.45 30.20
C LYS A 502 -3.83 17.33 29.49
N SER A 503 -3.88 16.14 30.09
CA SER A 503 -4.60 15.00 29.55
C SER A 503 -6.05 14.98 30.02
N SER A 504 -6.94 14.45 29.19
CA SER A 504 -8.38 14.38 29.51
C SER A 504 -9.00 13.07 29.05
N PHE A 505 -10.17 12.73 29.57
CA PHE A 505 -10.93 11.56 29.15
C PHE A 505 -12.42 11.88 29.02
N ARG A 506 -13.13 11.07 28.23
CA ARG A 506 -14.58 11.15 28.04
C ARG A 506 -15.19 9.76 27.99
N VAL A 507 -16.14 9.51 28.88
CA VAL A 507 -16.97 8.31 28.84
C VAL A 507 -18.11 8.51 27.83
N LEU A 508 -18.06 7.77 26.72
CA LEU A 508 -19.09 7.72 25.68
C LEU A 508 -19.93 6.44 25.82
N GLY A 509 -21.08 6.37 25.15
CA GLY A 509 -21.99 5.23 25.29
C GLY A 509 -21.40 3.88 24.85
N THR A 510 -20.41 3.91 23.95
CA THR A 510 -19.79 2.71 23.37
C THR A 510 -18.31 2.53 23.71
N LYS A 511 -17.67 3.54 24.31
CA LYS A 511 -16.23 3.54 24.58
C LYS A 511 -15.84 4.57 25.64
N LEU A 512 -14.70 4.35 26.27
CA LEU A 512 -13.95 5.35 27.01
C LEU A 512 -12.85 5.92 26.10
N GLU A 513 -12.84 7.23 25.90
CA GLU A 513 -11.85 7.90 25.05
C GLU A 513 -10.92 8.77 25.90
N PHE A 514 -9.63 8.74 25.60
CA PHE A 514 -8.59 9.55 26.21
C PHE A 514 -8.00 10.49 25.16
N VAL A 515 -7.68 11.71 25.58
CA VAL A 515 -6.80 12.63 24.87
C VAL A 515 -5.61 12.88 25.79
N LEU A 516 -4.52 12.17 25.54
CA LEU A 516 -3.31 12.19 26.36
C LEU A 516 -2.31 13.19 25.76
N ALA A 517 -1.92 14.21 26.51
CA ALA A 517 -0.92 15.18 26.08
C ALA A 517 0.47 14.57 26.22
N LYS A 518 1.27 14.55 25.15
CA LYS A 518 2.64 14.02 25.18
C LYS A 518 3.55 14.95 25.99
N SER A 519 4.43 14.41 26.83
CA SER A 519 5.35 15.23 27.62
C SER A 519 6.50 15.80 26.78
N ASP A 520 6.96 15.06 25.77
CA ASP A 520 8.17 15.35 24.99
C ASP A 520 7.97 15.28 23.46
N GLY A 521 6.73 15.14 23.00
CA GLY A 521 6.39 15.05 21.57
C GLY A 521 6.77 13.73 20.89
N THR A 522 7.27 12.73 21.64
CA THR A 522 7.67 11.42 21.11
C THR A 522 6.55 10.79 20.27
N SER A 523 6.92 10.14 19.16
CA SER A 523 5.98 9.36 18.35
C SER A 523 5.77 7.97 18.97
N TRP A 524 4.52 7.53 19.08
CA TRP A 524 4.13 6.28 19.72
C TRP A 524 3.87 5.20 18.66
N PRO A 525 4.76 4.21 18.48
CA PRO A 525 4.56 3.08 17.57
C PRO A 525 3.60 2.03 18.14
N VAL A 526 3.31 2.06 19.44
CA VAL A 526 2.33 1.23 20.15
C VAL A 526 1.72 2.05 21.28
N LEU A 527 0.51 1.70 21.74
CA LEU A 527 -0.11 2.40 22.87
C LEU A 527 0.57 1.99 24.18
N ARG A 528 0.80 0.68 24.34
CA ARG A 528 1.34 0.13 25.59
C ARG A 528 2.83 -0.10 25.51
N GLY A 529 3.55 0.19 26.59
CA GLY A 529 4.99 -0.05 26.68
C GLY A 529 5.39 -1.54 26.76
N ASP A 530 4.43 -2.42 27.01
CA ASP A 530 4.60 -3.88 27.09
C ASP A 530 4.21 -4.62 25.79
N GLU A 531 3.77 -3.90 24.75
CA GLU A 531 3.45 -4.47 23.44
C GLU A 531 4.70 -4.59 22.55
N ALA A 532 4.77 -5.62 21.72
CA ALA A 532 5.83 -5.77 20.73
C ALA A 532 5.76 -4.66 19.69
N LEU A 533 6.91 -4.09 19.31
CA LEU A 533 7.01 -3.07 18.27
C LEU A 533 6.72 -3.71 16.90
N THR A 534 5.48 -3.65 16.42
CA THR A 534 5.05 -4.29 15.16
C THR A 534 5.39 -3.46 13.90
N GLY A 535 6.43 -2.62 13.94
CA GLY A 535 6.76 -1.68 12.86
C GLY A 535 6.04 -0.34 12.97
N GLU A 536 6.24 0.54 11.97
CA GLU A 536 5.73 1.91 11.98
C GLU A 536 4.20 1.94 11.81
N ILE A 537 3.49 2.55 12.76
CA ILE A 537 2.07 2.88 12.59
C ILE A 537 1.98 4.09 11.64
N LEU A 538 1.59 3.84 10.40
CA LEU A 538 1.15 4.89 9.47
C LEU A 538 -0.13 5.51 10.00
N GLN A 539 -0.11 6.82 10.21
CA GLN A 539 -1.27 7.53 10.74
C GLN A 539 -1.75 8.60 9.80
N VAL A 540 -2.92 8.34 9.23
CA VAL A 540 -3.66 9.29 8.41
C VAL A 540 -4.72 9.95 9.31
N GLY A 541 -4.34 11.04 9.98
CA GLY A 541 -5.24 11.88 10.75
C GLY A 541 -5.22 13.30 10.20
N ARG A 542 -6.27 13.71 9.48
CA ARG A 542 -6.50 15.14 9.24
C ARG A 542 -6.80 15.81 10.58
N ALA A 543 -5.84 16.56 11.12
CA ALA A 543 -6.12 17.51 12.17
C ALA A 543 -7.08 18.58 11.61
N GLY A 544 -8.33 18.53 12.05
CA GLY A 544 -9.30 19.60 11.80
C GLY A 544 -9.02 20.79 12.70
N ARG A 545 -8.65 21.91 12.06
CA ARG A 545 -8.90 23.33 12.39
C ARG A 545 -8.92 23.79 13.87
N ALA A 546 -7.97 24.66 14.19
CA ALA A 546 -8.22 26.01 14.71
C ALA A 546 -7.16 26.95 14.13
#